data_AF-A0A248LMX8-F1
#
_entry.id   AF-A0A248LMX8-F1
#
_cell.length_a   1.000
_cell.length_b   1.000
_cell.length_c   1.000
_cell.angle_alpha   90.00
_cell.angle_beta   90.00
_cell.angle_gamma   90.00
#
_symmetry.space_group_name_H-M   'P 1'
#
loop_
_entity.id
_entity.type
_entity.pdbx_description
1 polymer ?
#
loop_
_entity_poly.entity_id
_entity_poly.type
_entity_poly.pdbx_seq_one_letter_code
_entity_poly.pdbx_strand_id
1 'polypeptide(L)'
;MNARLPQPVIEALTVTAHRQKPLIGASLLERLLLRHVAVVCPESRLVVAVIKQAFIDLCSPSKHLRTEARRFFRDGRLELWCDQVGLSPNFMREIATKAGYLNPSDTDEGGVHA
;
A
#
# COMPACT_ATOMS: atom_id res chain seq x y z
N MET A 1 -14.74 -40.60 -9.65
CA MET A 1 -15.71 -39.67 -9.04
C MET A 1 -15.04 -38.31 -8.93
N ASN A 2 -15.25 -37.41 -9.89
CA ASN A 2 -14.60 -36.09 -9.90
C ASN A 2 -15.43 -35.14 -9.02
N ALA A 3 -15.00 -34.92 -7.78
CA ALA A 3 -15.62 -33.95 -6.90
C ALA A 3 -15.38 -32.54 -7.46
N ARG A 4 -16.37 -32.01 -8.20
CA ARG A 4 -16.39 -30.61 -8.64
C ARG A 4 -16.60 -29.77 -7.39
N LEU A 5 -15.61 -28.95 -7.03
CA LEU A 5 -15.73 -28.04 -5.90
C LEU A 5 -16.94 -27.11 -6.11
N PRO A 6 -17.73 -26.81 -5.07
CA PRO A 6 -18.88 -25.92 -5.17
C PRO A 6 -18.43 -24.53 -5.63
N GLN A 7 -19.19 -23.89 -6.54
CA GLN A 7 -18.97 -22.51 -6.99
C GLN A 7 -18.66 -21.49 -5.88
N PRO A 8 -19.31 -21.49 -4.69
CA PRO A 8 -18.96 -20.55 -3.63
C PRO A 8 -17.55 -20.75 -3.06
N VAL A 9 -16.98 -21.97 -3.14
CA VAL A 9 -15.61 -22.24 -2.72
C VAL A 9 -14.61 -21.71 -3.75
N ILE A 10 -14.93 -21.84 -5.04
CA ILE A 10 -14.12 -21.25 -6.12
C ILE A 10 -14.17 -19.73 -6.04
N GLU A 11 -15.35 -19.15 -5.81
CA GLU A 11 -15.51 -17.71 -5.57
C GLU A 11 -14.74 -17.24 -4.34
N ALA A 12 -14.83 -17.94 -3.21
CA ALA A 12 -14.05 -17.62 -2.02
C ALA A 12 -12.53 -17.73 -2.27
N LEU A 13 -12.08 -18.71 -3.06
CA LEU A 13 -10.68 -18.87 -3.46
C LEU A 13 -10.23 -17.78 -4.46
N THR A 14 -11.13 -17.29 -5.32
CA THR A 14 -10.88 -16.15 -6.21
C THR A 14 -11.05 -14.80 -5.53
N VAL A 15 -11.81 -14.69 -4.43
CA VAL A 15 -11.93 -13.50 -3.57
C VAL A 15 -10.74 -13.42 -2.62
N THR A 16 -10.17 -14.57 -2.25
CA THR A 16 -8.75 -14.64 -1.83
C THR A 16 -7.79 -14.46 -3.01
N ALA A 17 -8.25 -13.80 -4.09
CA ALA A 17 -7.50 -13.29 -5.22
C ALA A 17 -6.08 -12.99 -4.76
N HIS A 18 -5.15 -13.76 -5.32
CA HIS A 18 -3.76 -13.40 -5.53
C HIS A 18 -3.44 -12.01 -4.97
N ARG A 19 -3.03 -11.95 -3.69
CA ARG A 19 -2.33 -10.77 -3.19
C ARG A 19 -1.07 -10.69 -4.03
N GLN A 20 -1.13 -9.90 -5.10
CA GLN A 20 -0.02 -9.74 -6.01
C GLN A 20 1.12 -9.19 -5.17
N LYS A 21 2.21 -9.96 -5.12
CA LYS A 21 3.43 -9.49 -4.49
C LYS A 21 3.81 -8.18 -5.19
N PRO A 22 4.05 -7.10 -4.46
CA PRO A 22 4.39 -5.83 -5.09
C PRO A 22 5.56 -5.99 -6.05
N LEU A 23 5.49 -5.32 -7.21
CA LEU A 23 6.49 -5.42 -8.26
C LEU A 23 7.86 -4.90 -7.80
N ILE A 24 7.86 -3.96 -6.86
CA ILE A 24 9.06 -3.44 -6.21
C ILE A 24 9.03 -3.80 -4.72
N GLY A 25 10.17 -4.17 -4.17
CA GLY A 25 10.31 -4.40 -2.73
C GLY A 25 10.57 -3.10 -1.96
N ALA A 26 10.35 -3.14 -0.64
CA ALA A 26 10.51 -1.98 0.24
C ALA A 26 11.92 -1.36 0.19
N SER A 27 12.98 -2.15 -0.01
CA SER A 27 14.35 -1.63 -0.14
C SER A 27 14.62 -0.93 -1.48
N LEU A 28 13.90 -1.29 -2.55
CA LEU A 28 13.97 -0.57 -3.82
C LEU A 28 13.17 0.73 -3.73
N LEU A 29 11.98 0.68 -3.11
CA LEU A 29 11.17 1.86 -2.84
C LEU A 29 11.94 2.91 -2.05
N GLU A 30 12.55 2.54 -0.92
CA GLU A 30 13.35 3.45 -0.10
C GLU A 30 14.47 4.13 -0.89
N ARG A 31 15.23 3.36 -1.69
CA ARG A 31 16.28 3.91 -2.56
C ARG A 31 15.74 4.85 -3.61
N LEU A 32 14.57 4.55 -4.18
CA LEU A 32 13.90 5.41 -5.14
C LEU A 32 13.49 6.74 -4.50
N LEU A 33 12.86 6.69 -3.32
CA LEU A 33 12.43 7.90 -2.60
C LEU A 33 13.63 8.76 -2.19
N LEU A 34 14.69 8.14 -1.65
CA LEU A 34 15.93 8.82 -1.26
C LEU A 34 16.70 9.46 -2.44
N ARG A 35 16.39 9.11 -3.69
CA ARG A 35 16.97 9.77 -4.88
C ARG A 35 16.23 11.06 -5.27
N HIS A 36 15.00 11.24 -4.79
CA HIS A 36 14.15 12.38 -5.15
C HIS A 36 14.10 13.46 -4.05
N VAL A 37 14.65 13.18 -2.87
CA VAL A 37 14.86 14.19 -1.82
C VAL A 37 15.99 15.13 -2.19
N ALA A 38 15.80 16.42 -1.88
CA ALA A 38 16.82 17.45 -2.13
C ALA A 38 18.11 17.23 -1.32
N VAL A 39 17.98 16.78 -0.06
CA VAL A 39 19.11 16.51 0.83
C VAL A 39 18.89 15.19 1.56
N VAL A 40 19.87 14.29 1.50
CA VAL A 40 19.87 13.04 2.27
C VAL A 40 20.52 13.29 3.62
N CYS A 41 19.72 13.31 4.68
CA CYS A 41 20.14 13.51 6.06
C CYS A 41 19.32 12.59 6.98
N PRO A 42 19.62 12.52 8.29
CA PRO A 42 18.85 11.71 9.23
C PRO A 42 17.35 12.02 9.21
N GLU A 43 16.97 13.29 9.14
CA GLU A 43 15.58 13.76 9.14
C GLU A 43 14.82 13.30 7.88
N SER A 44 15.40 13.49 6.70
CA SER A 44 14.76 13.06 5.44
C SER A 44 14.66 11.53 5.35
N ARG A 45 15.62 10.80 5.93
CA ARG A 45 15.54 9.34 6.07
C ARG A 45 14.39 8.91 6.98
N LEU A 46 14.13 9.60 8.09
CA LEU A 46 13.00 9.31 8.97
C LEU A 46 11.66 9.54 8.25
N VAL A 47 11.52 10.65 7.52
CA VAL A 47 10.32 10.92 6.72
C VAL A 47 10.09 9.84 5.66
N VAL A 48 11.14 9.49 4.90
CA VAL A 48 11.04 8.41 3.91
C VAL A 48 10.71 7.07 4.56
N ALA A 49 11.22 6.78 5.76
CA ALA A 49 10.90 5.56 6.49
C ALA A 49 9.42 5.48 6.87
N VAL A 50 8.79 6.60 7.25
CA VAL A 50 7.34 6.65 7.52
C VAL A 50 6.53 6.33 6.26
N ILE A 51 6.87 6.97 5.13
CA ILE A 51 6.20 6.70 3.85
C ILE A 51 6.40 5.24 3.45
N LYS A 52 7.63 4.73 3.51
CA LYS A 52 7.95 3.31 3.25
C LYS A 52 7.14 2.37 4.13
N GLN A 53 6.97 2.68 5.41
CA GLN A 53 6.19 1.86 6.33
C GLN A 53 4.73 1.78 5.90
N ALA A 54 4.13 2.88 5.43
CA ALA A 54 2.76 2.84 4.90
C ALA A 54 2.63 1.86 3.72
N PHE A 55 3.62 1.79 2.82
CA PHE A 55 3.65 0.78 1.75
C PHE A 55 3.76 -0.65 2.28
N ILE A 56 4.57 -0.89 3.31
CA ILE A 56 4.69 -2.20 3.95
C ILE A 56 3.36 -2.59 4.60
N ASP A 57 2.70 -1.65 5.27
CA ASP A 57 1.46 -1.87 5.99
C ASP A 57 0.29 -2.21 5.06
N LEU A 58 0.30 -1.72 3.81
CA LEU A 58 -0.65 -2.15 2.77
C LEU A 58 -0.57 -3.66 2.49
N CYS A 59 0.60 -4.27 2.67
CA CYS A 59 0.81 -5.71 2.49
C CYS A 59 0.69 -6.50 3.80
N SER A 60 0.39 -5.84 4.92
CA SER A 60 0.35 -6.47 6.24
C SER A 60 -0.72 -7.58 6.30
N PRO A 61 -0.47 -8.69 7.02
CA PRO A 61 -1.51 -9.67 7.30
C PRO A 61 -2.67 -9.07 8.13
N SER A 62 -2.41 -8.04 8.94
CA SER A 62 -3.42 -7.36 9.76
C SER A 62 -4.38 -6.51 8.92
N LYS A 63 -5.68 -6.79 8.98
CA LYS A 63 -6.72 -5.99 8.30
C LYS A 63 -6.70 -4.54 8.76
N HIS A 64 -6.52 -4.32 10.07
CA HIS A 64 -6.47 -2.99 10.66
C HIS A 64 -5.31 -2.16 10.09
N LEU A 65 -4.09 -2.70 10.06
CA LEU A 65 -2.93 -2.01 9.50
C LEU A 65 -3.12 -1.68 8.02
N ARG A 66 -3.70 -2.60 7.23
CA ARG A 66 -3.99 -2.30 5.83
C ARG A 66 -5.03 -1.18 5.67
N THR A 67 -6.07 -1.15 6.50
CA THR A 67 -7.09 -0.09 6.47
C THR A 67 -6.48 1.26 6.84
N GLU A 68 -5.68 1.31 7.90
CA GLU A 68 -5.01 2.55 8.31
C GLU A 68 -4.00 3.03 7.27
N ALA A 69 -3.26 2.12 6.65
CA ALA A 69 -2.39 2.45 5.53
C ALA A 69 -3.19 2.99 4.33
N ARG A 70 -4.30 2.35 3.92
CA ARG A 70 -5.17 2.88 2.86
C ARG A 70 -5.68 4.29 3.18
N ARG A 71 -6.07 4.54 4.43
CA ARG A 71 -6.48 5.88 4.90
C ARG A 71 -5.35 6.88 4.78
N PHE A 72 -4.14 6.53 5.23
CA PHE A 72 -2.95 7.38 5.10
C PHE A 72 -2.71 7.88 3.67
N PHE A 73 -2.94 7.05 2.64
CA PHE A 73 -2.83 7.46 1.23
C PHE A 73 -3.98 8.38 0.74
N ARG A 74 -5.07 8.54 1.51
CA ARG A 74 -6.29 9.25 1.09
C ARG A 74 -6.66 10.45 1.97
N ASP A 75 -6.26 10.46 3.24
CA ASP A 75 -6.77 11.38 4.28
C ASP A 75 -5.90 12.62 4.56
N GLY A 76 -4.99 12.96 3.65
CA GLY A 76 -4.14 14.16 3.77
C GLY A 76 -2.84 13.94 4.54
N ARG A 77 -2.68 12.81 5.26
CA ARG A 77 -1.43 12.53 5.99
C ARG A 77 -0.25 12.34 5.06
N LEU A 78 -0.46 11.71 3.90
CA LEU A 78 0.59 11.52 2.90
C LEU A 78 1.17 12.85 2.42
N GLU A 79 0.32 13.84 2.14
CA GLU A 79 0.70 15.21 1.77
C GLU A 79 1.65 15.81 2.80
N LEU A 80 1.28 15.76 4.09
CA LEU A 80 2.08 16.32 5.18
C LEU A 80 3.49 15.74 5.23
N TRP A 81 3.66 14.43 5.00
CA TRP A 81 4.97 13.79 4.99
C TRP A 81 5.74 14.08 3.71
N CYS A 82 5.08 14.08 2.56
CA CYS A 82 5.70 14.39 1.28
C CYS A 82 6.26 15.83 1.23
N ASP A 83 5.56 16.80 1.79
CA ASP A 83 5.98 18.20 1.83
C ASP A 83 7.29 18.42 2.59
N GLN A 84 7.56 17.63 3.64
CA GLN A 84 8.80 17.72 4.43
C GLN A 84 10.06 17.37 3.63
N VAL A 85 9.90 16.65 2.51
CA VAL A 85 10.99 16.08 1.73
C VAL A 85 10.92 16.45 0.24
N GLY A 86 9.98 17.31 -0.14
CA GLY A 86 9.77 17.73 -1.53
C GLY A 86 9.32 16.60 -2.46
N LEU A 87 8.68 15.55 -1.91
CA LEU A 87 8.12 14.47 -2.72
C LEU A 87 6.70 14.81 -3.17
N SER A 88 6.25 14.22 -4.27
CA SER A 88 4.87 14.38 -4.74
C SER A 88 3.96 13.29 -4.14
N PRO A 89 2.90 13.64 -3.39
CA PRO A 89 1.95 12.66 -2.86
C PRO A 89 1.19 11.92 -3.98
N ASN A 90 0.93 12.59 -5.11
CA ASN A 90 0.32 11.96 -6.28
C ASN A 90 1.24 10.91 -6.91
N PHE A 91 2.54 11.19 -6.96
CA PHE A 91 3.53 10.20 -7.42
C PHE A 91 3.58 8.99 -6.47
N MET A 92 3.46 9.19 -5.17
CA MET A 92 3.41 8.07 -4.20
C MET A 92 2.18 7.18 -4.43
N ARG A 93 1.01 7.77 -4.64
CA ARG A 93 -0.22 7.03 -4.98
C ARG A 93 -0.06 6.25 -6.28
N GLU A 94 0.55 6.87 -7.29
CA GLU A 94 0.82 6.24 -8.57
C GLU A 94 1.74 5.02 -8.43
N ILE A 95 2.82 5.13 -7.63
CA ILE A 95 3.66 3.98 -7.29
C ILE A 95 2.84 2.91 -6.58
N ALA A 96 2.03 3.28 -5.59
CA ALA A 96 1.24 2.33 -4.83
C ALA A 96 0.28 1.53 -5.73
N THR A 97 -0.38 2.18 -6.68
CA THR A 97 -1.25 1.49 -7.64
C THR A 97 -0.45 0.69 -8.67
N LYS A 98 0.52 1.31 -9.35
CA LYS A 98 1.24 0.67 -10.47
C LYS A 98 2.16 -0.47 -10.02
N ALA A 99 2.69 -0.40 -8.80
CA ALA A 99 3.49 -1.49 -8.23
C ALA A 99 2.66 -2.57 -7.54
N GLY A 100 1.33 -2.44 -7.50
CA GLY A 100 0.43 -3.46 -6.95
C GLY A 100 0.31 -3.45 -5.41
N TYR A 101 0.63 -2.33 -4.74
CA TYR A 101 0.38 -2.16 -3.31
C TYR A 101 -1.06 -1.78 -2.99
N LEU A 102 -1.68 -0.98 -3.86
CA LEU A 102 -3.08 -0.55 -3.76
C LEU A 102 -3.85 -1.02 -4.99
N ASN A 103 -4.97 -1.70 -4.78
CA ASN A 103 -5.93 -1.89 -5.86
C ASN A 103 -6.88 -0.69 -5.91
N PRO A 104 -7.14 -0.12 -7.10
CA PRO A 104 -8.06 1.00 -7.25
C PRO A 104 -9.51 0.61 -6.93
N SER A 105 -9.84 -0.69 -7.00
CA SER A 105 -11.13 -1.26 -6.64
C SER A 105 -11.31 -1.51 -5.13
N ASP A 106 -10.27 -1.31 -4.31
CA ASP A 106 -10.37 -1.42 -2.85
C ASP A 106 -11.08 -0.15 -2.32
N THR A 107 -12.38 -0.04 -2.59
CA THR A 107 -13.27 0.78 -1.78
C THR A 107 -13.25 0.24 -0.36
N ASP A 108 -13.23 1.13 0.64
CA ASP A 108 -13.32 0.74 2.04
C ASP A 108 -14.65 -0.01 2.16
N GLU A 109 -14.62 -1.35 2.14
CA GLU A 109 -15.77 -2.16 2.52
C GLU A 109 -16.01 -1.85 3.99
N GLY A 110 -16.86 -0.84 4.20
CA GLY A 110 -17.47 -0.55 5.47
C GLY A 110 -18.01 -1.86 5.99
N GLY A 111 -17.52 -2.27 7.15
CA GLY A 111 -17.97 -3.48 7.80
C GLY A 111 -19.47 -3.38 8.03
N VAL A 112 -20.25 -4.03 7.15
CA VAL A 112 -21.61 -4.45 7.45
C VAL A 112 -21.49 -5.85 8.01
N HIS A 113 -21.23 -5.94 9.31
CA HIS A 113 -21.57 -7.12 10.08
C HIS A 113 -22.32 -6.65 11.32
N ALA A 114 -23.64 -6.88 11.23
CA ALA A 114 -24.66 -7.18 12.24
C ALA A 114 -24.33 -6.87 13.71
#